data_AF-A0A1I5MJF4-F1
#
_entry.id   AF-A0A1I5MJF4-F1
#
_cell.length_a   1.000
_cell.length_b   1.000
_cell.length_c   1.000
_cell.angle_alpha   90.00
_cell.angle_beta   90.00
_cell.angle_gamma   90.00
#
_symmetry.space_group_name_H-M   'P 1'
#
loop_
_entity.id
_entity.type
_entity.pdbx_description
1 polymer ?
#
loop_
_entity_poly.entity_id
_entity_poly.type
_entity_poly.pdbx_seq_one_letter_code
_entity_poly.pdbx_strand_id
1 'polypeptide(L)'
;MSGKPAARLSDPTACPIPGHGTNPIAAGSPDVLFDSLPAARMGDPSACGGAMAGAVIPTVLINGKPAAVVGSVGSHGNVVVSGSGTVIIGASGGGAGFSPVAPLSLAAAVAAVVNAIVPSAQADEQTGLDYSVSLKRGGNHVLTPLMIPDYEELAQGTTKNLETIDFLIRNRKQEADSLTLEVFDGEALLYSETDIAPLLPEGEHLWQWDGYDQGGILDTRVLKSEKLLVRLTARKGAEEQVTELRLGNSSQEADWVDARVDRNGGSVELTVRSSFSDGGVSGRNDKLTARTFGELKALAKAGVERYWSRDGSRGVIGAPIQTEKGVFQVKVFAQVNKEPSAKNFPLIASISDDFGRSTSFAMFKKIYHNQGWWAAANYPVSFADQDFEHTAAHELGHLILNEYGDGGVIPEYSWSHKSTSTILTQTPLENNPVPASGEIDLMHYHSNGPSNMQDYWARSVAAEKDVKGLLWLARVKFNA
;
A
#
# COMPACT_ATOMS: atom_id res chain seq x y z
N MET A 1 -26.84 -25.61 24.44
CA MET A 1 -26.61 -24.16 24.29
C MET A 1 -26.80 -23.81 22.82
N SER A 2 -27.88 -23.12 22.43
CA SER A 2 -28.08 -22.75 21.02
C SER A 2 -27.40 -21.42 20.74
N GLY A 3 -26.20 -21.46 20.17
CA GLY A 3 -25.63 -20.29 19.54
C GLY A 3 -26.11 -20.16 18.09
N LYS A 4 -25.95 -18.97 17.53
CA LYS A 4 -26.23 -18.70 16.11
C LYS A 4 -24.93 -18.38 15.38
N PRO A 5 -24.81 -18.70 14.07
CA PRO A 5 -23.68 -18.29 13.28
C PRO A 5 -23.44 -16.77 13.36
N ALA A 6 -22.19 -16.37 13.57
CA ALA A 6 -21.79 -14.97 13.60
C ALA A 6 -21.93 -14.34 12.20
N ALA A 7 -22.49 -13.14 12.12
CA ALA A 7 -22.59 -12.41 10.86
C ALA A 7 -21.28 -11.68 10.55
N ARG A 8 -20.95 -11.53 9.27
CA ARG A 8 -19.72 -10.90 8.78
C ARG A 8 -20.03 -9.98 7.59
N LEU A 9 -19.06 -9.16 7.20
CA LEU A 9 -19.08 -8.46 5.92
C LEU A 9 -19.41 -9.45 4.79
N SER A 10 -20.20 -8.99 3.82
CA SER A 10 -20.70 -9.75 2.68
C SER A 10 -21.77 -10.81 2.95
N ASP A 11 -22.03 -11.17 4.21
CA ASP A 11 -23.09 -12.13 4.51
C ASP A 11 -24.47 -11.56 4.09
N PRO A 12 -25.32 -12.36 3.44
CA PRO A 12 -26.57 -11.89 2.84
C PRO A 12 -27.61 -11.48 3.89
N THR A 13 -28.36 -10.42 3.57
CA THR A 13 -29.56 -9.99 4.27
C THR A 13 -30.75 -9.97 3.33
N ALA A 14 -31.94 -10.39 3.78
CA ALA A 14 -33.16 -10.38 3.00
C ALA A 14 -34.02 -9.18 3.40
N CYS A 15 -34.13 -8.18 2.50
CA CYS A 15 -34.86 -6.95 2.75
C CYS A 15 -36.32 -7.04 2.26
N PRO A 16 -37.33 -6.73 3.10
CA PRO A 16 -38.74 -6.79 2.71
C PRO A 16 -39.21 -5.60 1.86
N ILE A 17 -38.41 -4.53 1.73
CA ILE A 17 -38.76 -3.35 0.93
C ILE A 17 -38.77 -3.74 -0.56
N PRO A 18 -39.86 -3.49 -1.31
CA PRO A 18 -39.93 -3.77 -2.74
C PRO A 18 -38.76 -3.14 -3.51
N GLY A 19 -38.07 -3.94 -4.32
CA GLY A 19 -36.90 -3.51 -5.11
C GLY A 19 -35.55 -3.64 -4.40
N HIS A 20 -35.50 -3.91 -3.08
CA HIS A 20 -34.22 -4.06 -2.36
C HIS A 20 -33.67 -5.49 -2.39
N GLY A 21 -34.54 -6.51 -2.34
CA GLY A 21 -34.16 -7.91 -2.50
C GLY A 21 -33.18 -8.44 -1.44
N THR A 22 -32.33 -9.39 -1.85
CA THR A 22 -31.24 -9.91 -1.01
C THR A 22 -29.97 -9.12 -1.28
N ASN A 23 -29.39 -8.57 -0.22
CA ASN A 23 -28.23 -7.69 -0.31
C ASN A 23 -27.27 -7.93 0.87
N PRO A 24 -25.95 -7.79 0.67
CA PRO A 24 -24.96 -8.13 1.69
C PRO A 24 -24.90 -7.09 2.82
N ILE A 25 -24.41 -7.51 3.99
CA ILE A 25 -23.85 -6.60 5.00
C ILE A 25 -22.65 -5.88 4.37
N ALA A 26 -22.64 -4.54 4.44
CA ALA A 26 -21.74 -3.66 3.71
C ALA A 26 -20.53 -3.17 4.52
N ALA A 27 -20.55 -3.30 5.86
CA ALA A 27 -19.38 -3.06 6.70
C ALA A 27 -19.40 -3.97 7.93
N GLY A 28 -18.27 -4.08 8.61
CA GLY A 28 -18.10 -4.84 9.84
C GLY A 28 -17.06 -4.19 10.76
N SER A 29 -16.51 -4.98 11.67
CA SER A 29 -15.41 -4.60 12.54
C SER A 29 -14.14 -4.25 11.75
N PRO A 30 -13.40 -3.18 12.13
CA PRO A 30 -12.16 -2.82 11.45
C PRO A 30 -10.99 -3.78 11.74
N ASP A 31 -11.06 -4.57 12.81
CA ASP A 31 -9.93 -5.32 13.37
C ASP A 31 -10.29 -6.74 13.87
N VAL A 32 -11.57 -7.05 14.05
CA VAL A 32 -12.04 -8.39 14.44
C VAL A 32 -12.57 -9.14 13.23
N LEU A 33 -11.87 -10.21 12.87
CA LEU A 33 -12.22 -11.06 11.74
C LEU A 33 -12.80 -12.40 12.22
N PHE A 34 -13.90 -12.83 11.61
CA PHE A 34 -14.40 -14.20 11.69
C PHE A 34 -14.27 -14.85 10.31
N ASP A 35 -13.58 -15.99 10.24
CA ASP A 35 -13.19 -16.63 8.96
C ASP A 35 -12.59 -15.63 7.95
N SER A 36 -11.66 -14.79 8.41
CA SER A 36 -10.98 -13.77 7.60
C SER A 36 -11.88 -12.66 7.01
N LEU A 37 -13.12 -12.54 7.46
CA LEU A 37 -14.02 -11.44 7.10
C LEU A 37 -14.36 -10.58 8.33
N PRO A 38 -14.48 -9.25 8.19
CA PRO A 38 -14.90 -8.36 9.27
C PRO A 38 -16.18 -8.81 9.97
N ALA A 39 -16.15 -8.94 11.29
CA ALA A 39 -17.29 -9.35 12.09
C ALA A 39 -18.37 -8.25 12.13
N ALA A 40 -19.61 -8.59 11.81
CA ALA A 40 -20.72 -7.62 11.79
C ALA A 40 -21.29 -7.37 13.19
N ARG A 41 -21.72 -6.13 13.43
CA ARG A 41 -22.14 -5.62 14.74
C ARG A 41 -23.36 -4.72 14.58
N MET A 42 -23.98 -4.38 15.71
CA MET A 42 -25.01 -3.34 15.75
C MET A 42 -24.50 -2.02 15.16
N GLY A 43 -25.32 -1.42 14.31
CA GLY A 43 -25.02 -0.18 13.58
C GLY A 43 -24.30 -0.38 12.26
N ASP A 44 -23.76 -1.58 11.97
CA ASP A 44 -23.08 -1.81 10.69
C ASP A 44 -24.11 -1.81 9.53
N PRO A 45 -23.85 -1.08 8.43
CA PRO A 45 -24.77 -0.92 7.31
C PRO A 45 -24.91 -2.20 6.48
N SER A 46 -26.09 -2.38 5.90
CA SER A 46 -26.36 -3.31 4.82
C SER A 46 -26.47 -2.57 3.49
N ALA A 47 -26.16 -3.23 2.36
CA ALA A 47 -26.09 -2.60 1.05
C ALA A 47 -27.43 -1.99 0.55
N CYS A 48 -28.55 -2.33 1.17
CA CYS A 48 -29.86 -1.69 0.93
C CYS A 48 -30.11 -0.41 1.75
N GLY A 49 -29.08 0.09 2.46
CA GLY A 49 -29.15 1.30 3.28
C GLY A 49 -29.62 1.09 4.72
N GLY A 50 -30.11 -0.10 5.08
CA GLY A 50 -30.55 -0.43 6.45
C GLY A 50 -29.38 -0.83 7.35
N ALA A 51 -29.26 -0.24 8.54
CA ALA A 51 -28.21 -0.58 9.51
C ALA A 51 -28.67 -1.64 10.51
N MET A 52 -27.78 -2.54 10.95
CA MET A 52 -28.10 -3.56 11.95
C MET A 52 -28.65 -2.93 13.24
N ALA A 53 -29.90 -3.21 13.58
CA ALA A 53 -30.62 -2.47 14.62
C ALA A 53 -31.24 -3.35 15.71
N GLY A 54 -31.59 -4.59 15.39
CA GLY A 54 -32.32 -5.49 16.29
C GLY A 54 -31.87 -6.94 16.21
N ALA A 55 -32.29 -7.74 17.18
CA ALA A 55 -31.94 -9.16 17.31
C ALA A 55 -30.41 -9.46 17.23
N VAL A 56 -29.60 -8.50 17.67
CA VAL A 56 -28.15 -8.65 17.92
C VAL A 56 -27.90 -9.28 19.30
N ILE A 57 -26.69 -9.73 19.57
CA ILE A 57 -26.30 -10.35 20.86
C ILE A 57 -25.62 -9.29 21.75
N PRO A 58 -26.31 -8.76 22.78
CA PRO A 58 -25.79 -7.64 23.59
C PRO A 58 -24.69 -8.05 24.58
N THR A 59 -24.54 -9.34 24.87
CA THR A 59 -23.55 -9.87 25.82
C THR A 59 -22.21 -10.18 25.18
N VAL A 60 -22.13 -10.19 23.84
CA VAL A 60 -20.89 -10.37 23.10
C VAL A 60 -20.62 -9.07 22.35
N LEU A 61 -19.64 -8.32 22.83
CA LEU A 61 -19.29 -7.01 22.31
C LEU A 61 -18.05 -7.10 21.43
N ILE A 62 -18.18 -6.66 20.19
CA ILE A 62 -17.07 -6.54 19.24
C ILE A 62 -16.84 -5.04 19.04
N ASN A 63 -15.66 -4.56 19.39
CA ASN A 63 -15.34 -3.12 19.50
C ASN A 63 -16.40 -2.33 20.29
N GLY A 64 -16.87 -2.90 21.40
CA GLY A 64 -17.87 -2.27 22.26
C GLY A 64 -19.31 -2.27 21.74
N LYS A 65 -19.58 -2.86 20.56
CA LYS A 65 -20.94 -2.96 19.98
C LYS A 65 -21.47 -4.40 20.02
N PRO A 66 -22.78 -4.62 20.26
CA PRO A 66 -23.38 -5.95 20.20
C PRO A 66 -23.10 -6.68 18.88
N ALA A 67 -22.73 -7.96 18.94
CA ALA A 67 -22.43 -8.77 17.76
C ALA A 67 -23.71 -9.10 16.97
N ALA A 68 -23.64 -9.00 15.64
CA ALA A 68 -24.69 -9.47 14.75
C ALA A 68 -24.52 -10.98 14.47
N VAL A 69 -25.64 -11.68 14.32
CA VAL A 69 -25.71 -13.12 14.05
C VAL A 69 -26.76 -13.40 12.98
N VAL A 70 -26.83 -14.62 12.48
CA VAL A 70 -27.96 -15.05 11.64
C VAL A 70 -29.28 -14.81 12.38
N GLY A 71 -30.21 -14.13 11.72
CA GLY A 71 -31.47 -13.68 12.29
C GLY A 71 -31.43 -12.31 12.98
N SER A 72 -30.29 -11.62 13.05
CA SER A 72 -30.24 -10.18 13.35
C SER A 72 -30.98 -9.40 12.26
N VAL A 73 -31.51 -8.23 12.63
CA VAL A 73 -32.42 -7.45 11.77
C VAL A 73 -31.93 -6.02 11.63
N GLY A 74 -31.86 -5.53 10.39
CA GLY A 74 -31.54 -4.14 10.09
C GLY A 74 -32.75 -3.21 10.19
N SER A 75 -32.52 -1.90 10.17
CA SER A 75 -33.55 -0.85 10.32
C SER A 75 -34.63 -0.87 9.22
N HIS A 76 -34.34 -1.47 8.06
CA HIS A 76 -35.31 -1.72 6.99
C HIS A 76 -36.10 -3.03 7.17
N GLY A 77 -35.93 -3.72 8.30
CA GLY A 77 -36.48 -5.05 8.55
C GLY A 77 -35.71 -6.16 7.84
N ASN A 78 -34.55 -5.86 7.26
CA ASN A 78 -33.75 -6.83 6.52
C ASN A 78 -33.09 -7.85 7.48
N VAL A 79 -33.38 -9.12 7.29
CA VAL A 79 -32.92 -10.20 8.19
C VAL A 79 -31.61 -10.78 7.67
N VAL A 80 -30.61 -10.97 8.53
CA VAL A 80 -29.38 -11.69 8.18
C VAL A 80 -29.70 -13.18 7.96
N VAL A 81 -29.46 -13.70 6.76
CA VAL A 81 -29.89 -15.06 6.38
C VAL A 81 -28.76 -16.09 6.33
N SER A 82 -27.49 -15.66 6.36
CA SER A 82 -26.33 -16.54 6.46
C SER A 82 -25.23 -15.89 7.32
N GLY A 83 -24.29 -16.70 7.79
CA GLY A 83 -23.20 -16.28 8.67
C GLY A 83 -21.99 -17.22 8.55
N SER A 84 -21.05 -17.05 9.47
CA SER A 84 -19.84 -17.87 9.63
C SER A 84 -20.14 -19.37 9.75
N GLY A 85 -19.32 -20.18 9.09
CA GLY A 85 -19.41 -21.64 9.19
C GLY A 85 -18.76 -22.21 10.45
N THR A 86 -17.91 -21.44 11.13
CA THR A 86 -17.08 -21.94 12.25
C THR A 86 -17.30 -21.16 13.55
N VAL A 87 -17.73 -19.90 13.48
CA VAL A 87 -17.92 -19.01 14.64
C VAL A 87 -19.40 -18.95 15.01
N ILE A 88 -19.71 -19.49 16.19
CA ILE A 88 -21.06 -19.58 16.74
C ILE A 88 -21.15 -18.74 18.02
N ILE A 89 -22.05 -17.75 18.04
CA ILE A 89 -22.23 -16.83 19.17
C ILE A 89 -23.46 -17.23 19.98
N GLY A 90 -23.26 -17.48 21.27
CA GLY A 90 -24.31 -17.85 22.23
C GLY A 90 -25.10 -16.67 22.78
N ALA A 91 -26.38 -16.89 23.10
CA ALA A 91 -27.26 -15.86 23.69
C ALA A 91 -27.12 -15.73 25.22
N SER A 92 -26.45 -16.66 25.89
CA SER A 92 -26.27 -16.67 27.36
C SER A 92 -24.82 -17.01 27.73
N GLY A 93 -24.10 -16.07 28.33
CA GLY A 93 -22.76 -16.28 28.86
C GLY A 93 -22.80 -16.96 30.22
N GLY A 94 -22.74 -18.28 30.25
CA GLY A 94 -22.45 -19.02 31.48
C GLY A 94 -20.96 -18.97 31.77
N GLY A 95 -20.49 -17.88 32.39
CA GLY A 95 -19.11 -17.81 32.85
C GLY A 95 -18.86 -18.84 33.94
N ALA A 96 -18.02 -19.85 33.67
CA ALA A 96 -17.49 -20.70 34.72
C ALA A 96 -16.65 -19.82 35.68
N GLY A 97 -16.81 -20.04 36.99
CA GLY A 97 -16.08 -19.29 38.00
C GLY A 97 -14.57 -19.41 37.80
N PHE A 98 -13.90 -18.28 37.57
CA PHE A 98 -12.45 -18.23 37.52
C PHE A 98 -11.89 -18.40 38.94
N SER A 99 -11.09 -19.44 39.17
CA SER A 99 -10.17 -19.50 40.30
C SER A 99 -8.81 -18.95 39.87
N PRO A 100 -8.20 -18.01 40.61
CA PRO A 100 -6.89 -17.47 40.26
C PRO A 100 -5.83 -18.57 40.33
N VAL A 101 -4.92 -18.58 39.35
CA VAL A 101 -3.74 -19.44 39.36
C VAL A 101 -2.73 -18.86 40.36
N ALA A 102 -2.25 -19.67 41.30
CA ALA A 102 -1.24 -19.25 42.27
C ALA A 102 0.09 -18.87 41.55
N PRO A 103 0.81 -17.83 42.02
CA PRO A 103 2.05 -17.40 41.40
C PRO A 103 3.14 -18.47 41.50
N LEU A 104 3.83 -18.71 40.39
CA LEU A 104 4.95 -19.63 40.29
C LEU A 104 6.19 -18.99 40.91
N SER A 105 6.68 -19.51 42.05
CA SER A 105 7.92 -19.02 42.67
C SER A 105 9.14 -19.60 41.96
N LEU A 106 9.75 -18.84 41.06
CA LEU A 106 10.97 -19.22 40.31
C LEU A 106 12.26 -19.00 41.12
N ALA A 107 12.20 -19.08 42.45
CA ALA A 107 13.37 -18.85 43.32
C ALA A 107 14.16 -20.14 43.65
N ALA A 108 13.65 -21.32 43.29
CA ALA A 108 14.28 -22.60 43.64
C ALA A 108 14.88 -23.38 42.45
N ALA A 109 14.67 -22.95 41.20
CA ALA A 109 15.11 -23.70 40.01
C ALA A 109 16.44 -23.23 39.41
N VAL A 110 17.03 -22.12 39.87
CA VAL A 110 18.28 -21.57 39.31
C VAL A 110 19.52 -21.97 40.11
N ALA A 111 19.37 -22.57 41.30
CA ALA A 111 20.50 -22.95 42.15
C ALA A 111 21.02 -24.39 41.95
N ALA A 112 20.34 -25.23 41.16
CA ALA A 112 20.66 -26.67 41.06
C ALA A 112 21.24 -27.12 39.71
N VAL A 113 21.36 -26.25 38.71
CA VAL A 113 21.84 -26.63 37.36
C VAL A 113 23.17 -25.96 36.97
N VAL A 114 23.66 -24.97 37.74
CA VAL A 114 24.84 -24.18 37.34
C VAL A 114 26.18 -24.79 37.80
N ASN A 115 26.20 -25.94 38.49
CA ASN A 115 27.43 -26.48 39.10
C ASN A 115 27.83 -27.91 38.69
N ALA A 116 27.35 -28.45 37.56
CA ALA A 116 27.65 -29.84 37.19
C ALA A 116 28.21 -30.11 35.78
N ILE A 117 28.26 -29.16 34.84
CA ILE A 117 28.71 -29.48 33.46
C ILE A 117 29.48 -28.34 32.78
N VAL A 118 30.39 -27.67 33.49
CA VAL A 118 31.38 -26.81 32.83
C VAL A 118 32.76 -27.22 33.33
N PRO A 119 33.53 -28.03 32.57
CA PRO A 119 34.97 -27.96 32.75
C PRO A 119 35.37 -26.52 32.47
N SER A 120 36.23 -25.96 33.32
CA SER A 120 36.87 -24.68 33.08
C SER A 120 37.54 -24.70 31.71
N ALA A 121 36.81 -24.24 30.69
CA ALA A 121 37.40 -23.82 29.45
C ALA A 121 38.34 -22.69 29.85
N GLN A 122 39.63 -22.99 29.79
CA GLN A 122 40.62 -21.95 29.60
C GLN A 122 40.10 -21.15 28.42
N ALA A 123 39.65 -19.92 28.69
CA ALA A 123 39.57 -18.90 27.68
C ALA A 123 41.03 -18.70 27.26
N ASP A 124 41.43 -19.45 26.22
CA ASP A 124 42.49 -18.97 25.35
C ASP A 124 41.97 -17.61 24.87
N GLU A 125 42.57 -16.56 25.41
CA GLU A 125 42.40 -15.19 24.97
C GLU A 125 42.78 -15.19 23.49
N GLN A 126 41.79 -15.36 22.63
CA GLN A 126 41.99 -15.48 21.20
C GLN A 126 42.44 -14.09 20.73
N THR A 127 43.76 -13.89 20.66
CA THR A 127 44.37 -12.69 20.09
C THR A 127 43.84 -12.53 18.67
N GLY A 128 43.21 -11.41 18.35
CA GLY A 128 42.73 -11.15 17.00
C GLY A 128 41.65 -10.06 16.90
N LEU A 129 41.31 -9.71 15.67
CA LEU A 129 40.19 -8.84 15.31
C LEU A 129 38.85 -9.50 15.71
N ASP A 130 37.88 -8.70 16.16
CA ASP A 130 36.51 -9.14 16.45
C ASP A 130 35.51 -8.04 16.07
N TYR A 131 35.40 -7.79 14.77
CA TYR A 131 34.48 -6.83 14.17
C TYR A 131 33.20 -7.51 13.68
N SER A 132 32.04 -6.94 13.99
CA SER A 132 30.75 -7.42 13.48
C SER A 132 29.85 -6.28 13.04
N VAL A 133 28.99 -6.56 12.06
CA VAL A 133 27.96 -5.64 11.55
C VAL A 133 26.59 -6.30 11.71
N SER A 134 25.59 -5.53 12.12
CA SER A 134 24.21 -5.97 12.29
C SER A 134 23.25 -4.81 12.09
N LEU A 135 21.97 -5.08 11.82
CA LEU A 135 20.94 -4.04 11.94
C LEU A 135 20.81 -3.62 13.42
N LYS A 136 20.77 -2.31 13.68
CA LYS A 136 20.72 -1.80 15.05
C LYS A 136 19.37 -2.11 15.68
N ARG A 137 19.36 -2.82 16.81
CA ARG A 137 18.12 -3.05 17.57
C ARG A 137 17.51 -1.71 18.02
N GLY A 138 16.21 -1.54 17.74
CA GLY A 138 15.48 -0.31 18.02
C GLY A 138 15.95 0.91 17.21
N GLY A 139 16.71 0.70 16.14
CA GLY A 139 17.02 1.73 15.14
C GLY A 139 15.99 1.76 14.01
N ASN A 140 16.15 2.68 13.07
CA ASN A 140 15.33 2.75 11.87
C ASN A 140 15.70 1.66 10.86
N HIS A 141 14.72 0.82 10.50
CA HIS A 141 14.85 -0.25 9.50
C HIS A 141 13.93 -0.04 8.29
N VAL A 142 13.32 1.14 8.16
CA VAL A 142 12.46 1.47 7.02
C VAL A 142 13.03 2.67 6.29
N LEU A 143 13.38 2.46 5.02
CA LEU A 143 13.83 3.51 4.13
C LEU A 143 12.62 4.08 3.40
N THR A 144 12.45 5.40 3.50
CA THR A 144 11.41 6.15 2.77
C THR A 144 12.07 7.10 1.78
N PRO A 145 11.98 6.82 0.46
CA PRO A 145 12.58 7.70 -0.55
C PRO A 145 12.16 9.16 -0.36
N LEU A 146 13.12 10.08 -0.40
CA LEU A 146 12.93 11.53 -0.23
C LEU A 146 12.22 11.95 1.07
N MET A 147 12.14 11.07 2.08
CA MET A 147 11.46 11.30 3.36
C MET A 147 10.02 11.78 3.18
N ILE A 148 9.32 11.32 2.13
CA ILE A 148 7.94 11.71 1.87
C ILE A 148 7.10 11.46 3.15
N PRO A 149 6.32 12.44 3.64
CA PRO A 149 5.43 12.24 4.79
C PRO A 149 4.35 11.20 4.47
N ASP A 150 3.91 10.47 5.48
CA ASP A 150 2.69 9.69 5.34
C ASP A 150 1.45 10.61 5.24
N TYR A 151 0.27 10.01 5.04
CA TYR A 151 -0.96 10.77 4.83
C TYR A 151 -1.37 11.62 6.04
N GLU A 152 -1.18 11.15 7.27
CA GLU A 152 -1.53 11.89 8.48
C GLU A 152 -0.54 13.03 8.75
N GLU A 153 0.72 12.81 8.41
CA GLU A 153 1.84 13.75 8.51
C GLU A 153 1.71 14.94 7.54
N LEU A 154 1.09 14.74 6.36
CA LEU A 154 0.88 15.80 5.37
C LEU A 154 0.12 17.02 5.92
N ALA A 155 -0.83 16.81 6.82
CA ALA A 155 -1.59 17.89 7.44
C ALA A 155 -0.77 18.67 8.49
N GLN A 156 0.24 18.01 9.08
CA GLN A 156 1.06 18.54 10.16
C GLN A 156 2.31 19.26 9.64
N GLY A 157 2.73 18.95 8.41
CA GLY A 157 3.90 19.56 7.78
C GLY A 157 5.23 19.09 8.39
N THR A 158 5.23 17.97 9.12
CA THR A 158 6.41 17.31 9.68
C THR A 158 6.37 15.83 9.33
N THR A 159 7.53 15.19 9.20
CA THR A 159 7.65 13.77 8.84
C THR A 159 8.56 13.05 9.83
N LYS A 160 8.20 11.85 10.24
CA LYS A 160 9.08 10.93 10.97
C LYS A 160 9.81 9.97 10.04
N ASN A 161 9.47 9.99 8.75
CA ASN A 161 10.08 9.14 7.75
C ASN A 161 11.53 9.55 7.50
N LEU A 162 12.41 8.57 7.39
CA LEU A 162 13.84 8.75 7.17
C LEU A 162 14.29 7.97 5.93
N GLU A 163 15.38 8.43 5.30
CA GLU A 163 16.10 7.67 4.26
C GLU A 163 17.20 6.78 4.85
N THR A 164 17.67 7.07 6.07
CA THR A 164 18.81 6.37 6.68
C THR A 164 18.40 5.12 7.45
N ILE A 165 19.09 4.02 7.20
CA ILE A 165 18.98 2.76 7.94
C ILE A 165 20.08 2.68 8.99
N ASP A 166 19.71 2.27 10.20
CA ASP A 166 20.64 2.17 11.33
C ASP A 166 21.27 0.78 11.42
N PHE A 167 22.59 0.74 11.30
CA PHE A 167 23.43 -0.41 11.54
C PHE A 167 24.26 -0.22 12.81
N LEU A 168 24.67 -1.34 13.39
CA LEU A 168 25.55 -1.38 14.55
C LEU A 168 26.82 -2.14 14.18
N ILE A 169 27.93 -1.42 14.19
CA ILE A 169 29.27 -1.98 14.08
C ILE A 169 29.77 -2.23 15.51
N ARG A 170 30.29 -3.42 15.78
CA ARG A 170 30.88 -3.75 17.09
C ARG A 170 32.30 -4.22 16.91
N ASN A 171 33.22 -3.61 17.65
CA ASN A 171 34.57 -4.10 17.87
C ASN A 171 34.69 -4.54 19.34
N ARG A 172 35.03 -5.80 19.59
CA ARG A 172 35.02 -6.36 20.97
C ARG A 172 36.41 -6.59 21.56
N LYS A 173 37.48 -6.26 20.82
CA LYS A 173 38.83 -6.64 21.23
C LYS A 173 39.87 -5.56 21.00
N GLN A 174 40.11 -5.18 19.75
CA GLN A 174 41.22 -4.30 19.42
C GLN A 174 40.96 -3.50 18.16
N GLU A 175 41.52 -2.30 18.12
CA GLU A 175 41.50 -1.45 16.95
C GLU A 175 42.30 -2.06 15.80
N ALA A 176 41.70 -2.06 14.60
CA ALA A 176 42.34 -2.42 13.34
C ALA A 176 43.23 -1.28 12.81
N ASP A 177 44.16 -1.57 11.90
CA ASP A 177 44.91 -0.52 11.19
C ASP A 177 44.03 0.15 10.11
N SER A 178 43.05 -0.59 9.58
CA SER A 178 42.09 -0.08 8.60
C SER A 178 40.80 -0.90 8.58
N LEU A 179 39.72 -0.25 8.13
CA LEU A 179 38.43 -0.86 7.84
C LEU A 179 38.00 -0.53 6.40
N THR A 180 37.29 -1.45 5.74
CA THR A 180 36.39 -1.13 4.63
C THR A 180 34.98 -1.54 5.00
N LEU A 181 34.01 -0.67 4.71
CA LEU A 181 32.59 -0.94 4.94
C LEU A 181 31.82 -0.64 3.66
N GLU A 182 31.32 -1.69 3.03
CA GLU A 182 30.87 -1.69 1.65
C GLU A 182 29.51 -2.37 1.51
N VAL A 183 28.70 -1.90 0.57
CA VAL A 183 27.42 -2.53 0.21
C VAL A 183 27.51 -3.09 -1.20
N PHE A 184 27.11 -4.35 -1.37
CA PHE A 184 27.15 -5.05 -2.64
C PHE A 184 25.76 -5.58 -3.02
N ASP A 185 25.48 -5.65 -4.32
CA ASP A 185 24.45 -6.51 -4.90
C ASP A 185 25.14 -7.59 -5.76
N GLY A 186 25.33 -8.78 -5.18
CA GLY A 186 26.17 -9.81 -5.78
C GLY A 186 27.63 -9.37 -5.85
N GLU A 187 28.17 -9.21 -7.06
CA GLU A 187 29.55 -8.75 -7.30
C GLU A 187 29.65 -7.23 -7.53
N ALA A 188 28.51 -6.55 -7.70
CA ALA A 188 28.49 -5.11 -7.95
C ALA A 188 28.64 -4.33 -6.64
N LEU A 189 29.73 -3.57 -6.50
CA LEU A 189 29.90 -2.61 -5.42
C LEU A 189 28.94 -1.43 -5.64
N LEU A 190 28.03 -1.21 -4.69
CA LEU A 190 27.07 -0.11 -4.71
C LEU A 190 27.59 1.10 -3.93
N TYR A 191 28.07 0.85 -2.71
CA TYR A 191 28.45 1.90 -1.78
C TYR A 191 29.72 1.50 -1.02
N SER A 192 30.59 2.47 -0.74
CA SER A 192 31.73 2.33 0.17
C SER A 192 31.72 3.52 1.11
N GLU A 193 31.72 3.24 2.41
CA GLU A 193 31.87 4.28 3.43
C GLU A 193 33.26 4.91 3.30
N THR A 194 33.31 6.22 3.42
CA THR A 194 34.55 7.00 3.33
C THR A 194 35.07 7.39 4.70
N ASP A 195 34.17 7.65 5.67
CA ASP A 195 34.56 7.99 7.03
C ASP A 195 34.49 6.77 7.96
N ILE A 196 35.57 5.98 7.94
CA ILE A 196 35.68 4.76 8.75
C ILE A 196 36.34 4.99 10.10
N ALA A 197 36.93 6.18 10.32
CA ALA A 197 37.66 6.48 11.56
C ALA A 197 36.79 6.33 12.83
N PRO A 198 35.50 6.73 12.83
CA PRO A 198 34.63 6.53 13.98
C PRO A 198 34.34 5.05 14.31
N LEU A 199 34.54 4.15 13.35
CA LEU A 199 34.19 2.72 13.48
C LEU A 199 35.36 1.86 13.99
N LEU A 200 36.57 2.42 14.03
CA LEU A 200 37.80 1.74 14.41
C LEU A 200 37.88 1.36 15.90
N PRO A 201 37.58 2.25 16.87
CA PRO A 201 37.83 1.98 18.28
C PRO A 201 37.08 0.75 18.82
N GLU A 202 37.51 0.21 19.95
CA GLU A 202 36.74 -0.82 20.66
C GLU A 202 35.39 -0.24 21.13
N GLY A 203 34.32 -1.01 21.02
CA GLY A 203 32.97 -0.62 21.42
C GLY A 203 31.91 -0.84 20.35
N GLU A 204 30.74 -0.24 20.59
CA GLU A 204 29.62 -0.23 19.63
C GLU A 204 29.54 1.14 18.94
N HIS A 205 29.43 1.13 17.60
CA HIS A 205 29.40 2.32 16.77
C HIS A 205 28.18 2.29 15.84
N LEU A 206 27.45 3.39 15.80
CA LEU A 206 26.34 3.57 14.86
C LEU A 206 26.91 3.85 13.47
N TRP A 207 26.43 3.11 12.48
CA TRP A 207 26.62 3.45 11.07
C TRP A 207 25.25 3.63 10.42
N GLN A 208 25.10 4.68 9.63
CA GLN A 208 23.86 5.00 8.94
C GLN A 208 24.10 5.02 7.44
N TRP A 209 23.30 4.28 6.69
CA TRP A 209 23.33 4.28 5.24
C TRP A 209 21.98 4.72 4.68
N ASP A 210 21.99 5.64 3.71
CA ASP A 210 20.79 6.23 3.13
C ASP A 210 20.22 5.43 1.94
N GLY A 211 20.79 4.27 1.62
CA GLY A 211 20.33 3.36 0.58
C GLY A 211 20.80 3.70 -0.83
N TYR A 212 21.46 4.83 -1.05
CA TYR A 212 21.96 5.20 -2.37
C TYR A 212 23.34 4.61 -2.64
N ASP A 213 23.63 4.41 -3.91
CA ASP A 213 24.96 4.06 -4.41
C ASP A 213 25.92 5.28 -4.45
N GLN A 214 27.18 5.03 -4.79
CA GLN A 214 28.20 6.08 -4.95
C GLN A 214 27.86 7.12 -6.03
N GLY A 215 27.01 6.77 -7.00
CA GLY A 215 26.53 7.66 -8.04
C GLY A 215 25.37 8.56 -7.60
N GLY A 216 24.87 8.39 -6.38
CA GLY A 216 23.69 9.11 -5.88
C GLY A 216 22.38 8.55 -6.42
N ILE A 217 22.34 7.26 -6.78
CA ILE A 217 21.13 6.55 -7.20
C ILE A 217 20.61 5.66 -6.07
N LEU A 218 19.34 5.83 -5.72
CA LEU A 218 18.58 4.91 -4.88
C LEU A 218 17.69 4.10 -5.79
N ASP A 219 17.85 2.78 -5.86
CA ASP A 219 16.94 1.89 -6.58
C ASP A 219 16.36 0.85 -5.63
N THR A 220 15.07 1.01 -5.33
CA THR A 220 14.34 0.12 -4.40
C THR A 220 14.30 -1.34 -4.86
N ARG A 221 14.48 -1.62 -6.16
CA ARG A 221 14.59 -3.00 -6.67
C ARG A 221 15.93 -3.63 -6.28
N VAL A 222 17.00 -2.85 -6.37
CA VAL A 222 18.34 -3.27 -5.94
C VAL A 222 18.36 -3.46 -4.43
N LEU A 223 17.73 -2.56 -3.68
CA LEU A 223 17.60 -2.69 -2.22
C LEU A 223 16.81 -3.93 -1.78
N LYS A 224 15.96 -4.49 -2.64
CA LYS A 224 15.21 -5.73 -2.39
C LYS A 224 15.85 -6.97 -3.03
N SER A 225 17.06 -6.85 -3.58
CA SER A 225 17.78 -7.99 -4.15
C SER A 225 18.14 -9.01 -3.06
N GLU A 226 17.92 -10.30 -3.34
CA GLU A 226 18.34 -11.41 -2.47
C GLU A 226 19.88 -11.52 -2.34
N LYS A 227 20.62 -10.81 -3.19
CA LYS A 227 22.09 -10.78 -3.18
C LYS A 227 22.64 -9.55 -2.48
N LEU A 228 21.79 -8.68 -1.93
CA LEU A 228 22.23 -7.49 -1.23
C LEU A 228 22.94 -7.87 0.08
N LEU A 229 24.13 -7.35 0.30
CA LEU A 229 24.88 -7.56 1.53
C LEU A 229 25.71 -6.33 1.91
N VAL A 230 25.97 -6.20 3.21
CA VAL A 230 26.96 -5.30 3.78
C VAL A 230 28.20 -6.12 4.13
N ARG A 231 29.37 -5.70 3.67
CA ARG A 231 30.66 -6.32 3.99
C ARG A 231 31.51 -5.35 4.81
N LEU A 232 31.99 -5.83 5.95
CA LEU A 232 32.97 -5.17 6.79
C LEU A 232 34.27 -5.95 6.73
N THR A 233 35.36 -5.31 6.28
CA THR A 233 36.69 -5.92 6.27
C THR A 233 37.59 -5.14 7.22
N ALA A 234 38.13 -5.81 8.23
CA ALA A 234 39.10 -5.25 9.17
C ALA A 234 40.49 -5.84 8.94
N ARG A 235 41.53 -5.00 9.00
CA ARG A 235 42.93 -5.43 8.81
C ARG A 235 43.83 -4.89 9.89
N LYS A 236 44.71 -5.74 10.44
CA LYS A 236 45.76 -5.35 11.38
C LYS A 236 47.05 -6.13 11.12
N GLY A 237 48.10 -5.45 10.65
CA GLY A 237 49.31 -6.11 10.17
C GLY A 237 48.99 -7.13 9.06
N ALA A 238 49.25 -8.41 9.34
CA ALA A 238 48.94 -9.52 8.43
C ALA A 238 47.57 -10.17 8.68
N GLU A 239 46.87 -9.79 9.75
CA GLU A 239 45.56 -10.30 10.10
C GLU A 239 44.46 -9.59 9.30
N GLU A 240 43.53 -10.35 8.73
CA GLU A 240 42.34 -9.85 8.05
C GLU A 240 41.11 -10.59 8.56
N GLN A 241 40.05 -9.83 8.86
CA GLN A 241 38.72 -10.37 9.17
C GLN A 241 37.71 -9.79 8.19
N VAL A 242 36.93 -10.67 7.55
CA VAL A 242 35.78 -10.28 6.71
C VAL A 242 34.50 -10.74 7.39
N THR A 243 33.57 -9.82 7.62
CA THR A 243 32.24 -10.09 8.13
C THR A 243 31.20 -9.62 7.11
N GLU A 244 30.24 -10.49 6.78
CA GLU A 244 29.15 -10.17 5.85
C GLU A 244 27.80 -10.26 6.54
N LEU A 245 26.95 -9.26 6.29
CA LEU A 245 25.56 -9.23 6.67
C LEU A 245 24.71 -9.26 5.40
N ARG A 246 24.10 -10.40 5.10
CA ARG A 246 23.12 -10.49 4.01
C ARG A 246 21.80 -9.85 4.43
N LEU A 247 21.18 -9.15 3.50
CA LEU A 247 19.95 -8.40 3.76
C LEU A 247 18.77 -9.09 3.07
N GLY A 248 17.77 -9.48 3.86
CA GLY A 248 16.49 -10.08 3.43
C GLY A 248 15.40 -9.02 3.29
N ASN A 249 15.68 -7.96 2.55
CA ASN A 249 14.82 -6.79 2.47
C ASN A 249 13.53 -7.07 1.69
N SER A 250 12.47 -6.34 1.99
CA SER A 250 11.17 -6.46 1.34
C SER A 250 10.51 -5.10 1.15
N SER A 251 9.46 -5.04 0.32
CA SER A 251 8.57 -3.87 0.36
C SER A 251 7.96 -3.72 1.74
N GLN A 252 7.88 -2.47 2.21
CA GLN A 252 7.18 -2.14 3.45
C GLN A 252 5.68 -1.91 3.20
N GLU A 253 5.32 -1.31 2.06
CA GLU A 253 3.95 -0.91 1.73
C GLU A 253 3.42 -1.67 0.51
N ALA A 254 3.76 -1.23 -0.71
CA ALA A 254 3.34 -1.90 -1.94
C ALA A 254 4.50 -2.72 -2.53
N ASP A 255 4.25 -4.00 -2.81
CA ASP A 255 5.18 -4.86 -3.55
C ASP A 255 5.17 -4.58 -5.07
N TRP A 256 4.06 -4.04 -5.56
CA TRP A 256 3.83 -3.72 -6.97
C TRP A 256 4.35 -2.34 -7.40
N VAL A 257 4.97 -1.57 -6.51
CA VAL A 257 5.59 -0.25 -6.78
C VAL A 257 7.09 -0.30 -6.49
N ASP A 258 7.88 0.34 -7.36
CA ASP A 258 9.29 0.63 -7.11
C ASP A 258 9.63 2.06 -7.50
N ALA A 259 10.61 2.62 -6.81
CA ALA A 259 11.23 3.90 -7.13
C ALA A 259 12.72 3.73 -7.47
N ARG A 260 13.16 4.51 -8.46
CA ARG A 260 14.57 4.82 -8.71
C ARG A 260 14.74 6.34 -8.62
N VAL A 261 15.47 6.82 -7.62
CA VAL A 261 15.74 8.24 -7.39
C VAL A 261 17.17 8.55 -7.82
N ASP A 262 17.33 9.54 -8.69
CA ASP A 262 18.61 10.18 -8.99
C ASP A 262 18.66 11.54 -8.29
N ARG A 263 19.36 11.61 -7.16
CA ARG A 263 19.44 12.83 -6.36
C ARG A 263 20.29 13.92 -7.01
N ASN A 264 21.23 13.53 -7.86
CA ASN A 264 22.14 14.46 -8.54
C ASN A 264 21.47 15.03 -9.80
N GLY A 265 20.70 14.21 -10.51
CA GLY A 265 19.91 14.59 -11.68
C GLY A 265 18.57 15.24 -11.34
N GLY A 266 18.09 15.17 -10.09
CA GLY A 266 16.79 15.70 -9.69
C GLY A 266 15.63 14.97 -10.36
N SER A 267 15.72 13.65 -10.50
CA SER A 267 14.70 12.84 -11.17
C SER A 267 14.31 11.60 -10.37
N VAL A 268 13.06 11.16 -10.56
CA VAL A 268 12.50 9.94 -9.98
C VAL A 268 11.80 9.16 -11.09
N GLU A 269 12.16 7.89 -11.22
CA GLU A 269 11.41 6.93 -12.02
C GLU A 269 10.58 6.06 -11.08
N LEU A 270 9.26 6.06 -11.27
CA LEU A 270 8.33 5.20 -10.55
C LEU A 270 7.88 4.08 -11.49
N THR A 271 8.11 2.83 -11.08
CA THR A 271 7.57 1.67 -11.78
C THR A 271 6.31 1.19 -11.08
N VAL A 272 5.22 1.11 -11.83
CA VAL A 272 3.92 0.61 -11.35
C VAL A 272 3.55 -0.66 -12.10
N ARG A 273 3.34 -1.75 -11.37
CA ARG A 273 2.93 -3.04 -11.95
C ARG A 273 1.41 -3.20 -11.98
N SER A 274 0.75 -2.51 -12.91
CA SER A 274 -0.71 -2.60 -13.09
C SER A 274 -1.15 -3.99 -13.57
N SER A 275 -2.30 -4.46 -13.09
CA SER A 275 -2.87 -5.76 -13.47
C SER A 275 -4.20 -5.60 -14.20
N PHE A 276 -4.29 -6.18 -15.40
CA PHE A 276 -5.43 -6.12 -16.28
C PHE A 276 -5.80 -7.50 -16.82
N SER A 277 -7.10 -7.76 -16.93
CA SER A 277 -7.67 -8.99 -17.49
C SER A 277 -8.69 -8.66 -18.57
N ASP A 278 -8.96 -9.63 -19.45
CA ASP A 278 -9.94 -9.47 -20.50
C ASP A 278 -11.36 -9.54 -19.90
N GLY A 279 -12.05 -8.40 -19.88
CA GLY A 279 -13.44 -8.28 -19.45
C GLY A 279 -14.45 -8.58 -20.58
N GLY A 280 -13.97 -8.84 -21.79
CA GLY A 280 -14.77 -9.13 -22.96
C GLY A 280 -15.40 -7.88 -23.60
N VAL A 281 -16.37 -8.16 -24.48
CA VAL A 281 -17.12 -7.13 -25.21
C VAL A 281 -18.51 -7.02 -24.61
N SER A 282 -18.97 -5.78 -24.37
CA SER A 282 -20.32 -5.46 -23.91
C SER A 282 -21.12 -4.78 -25.01
N GLY A 283 -22.40 -5.13 -25.14
CA GLY A 283 -23.31 -4.59 -26.15
C GLY A 283 -23.16 -5.23 -27.53
N ARG A 284 -24.01 -4.82 -28.47
CA ARG A 284 -23.99 -5.26 -29.87
C ARG A 284 -24.26 -4.08 -30.80
N ASN A 285 -23.37 -3.86 -31.76
CA ASN A 285 -23.53 -2.84 -32.78
C ASN A 285 -22.84 -3.28 -34.08
N ASP A 286 -23.62 -3.53 -35.14
CA ASP A 286 -23.10 -4.09 -36.40
C ASP A 286 -22.24 -3.08 -37.21
N LYS A 287 -22.18 -1.81 -36.78
CA LYS A 287 -21.37 -0.74 -37.42
C LYS A 287 -20.06 -0.46 -36.68
N LEU A 288 -19.88 -0.98 -35.47
CA LEU A 288 -18.72 -0.72 -34.64
C LEU A 288 -17.89 -1.98 -34.47
N THR A 289 -16.57 -1.82 -34.51
CA THR A 289 -15.62 -2.86 -34.10
C THR A 289 -15.10 -2.51 -32.72
N ALA A 290 -15.29 -3.40 -31.76
CA ALA A 290 -14.78 -3.25 -30.40
C ALA A 290 -13.25 -3.30 -30.39
N ARG A 291 -12.61 -2.49 -29.53
CA ARG A 291 -11.18 -2.62 -29.23
C ARG A 291 -10.89 -4.02 -28.68
N THR A 292 -9.77 -4.58 -29.12
CA THR A 292 -9.24 -5.83 -28.55
C THR A 292 -8.68 -5.58 -27.15
N PHE A 293 -8.60 -6.64 -26.33
CA PHE A 293 -7.94 -6.56 -25.03
C PHE A 293 -6.47 -6.09 -25.12
N GLY A 294 -5.77 -6.44 -26.20
CA GLY A 294 -4.40 -5.96 -26.46
C GLY A 294 -4.33 -4.44 -26.62
N GLU A 295 -5.24 -3.87 -27.39
CA GLU A 295 -5.36 -2.41 -27.56
C GLU A 295 -5.77 -1.72 -26.25
N LEU A 296 -6.75 -2.28 -25.53
CA LEU A 296 -7.17 -1.72 -24.23
C LEU A 296 -6.02 -1.72 -23.22
N LYS A 297 -5.22 -2.79 -23.15
CA LYS A 297 -4.03 -2.80 -22.29
C LYS A 297 -3.03 -1.70 -22.68
N ALA A 298 -2.82 -1.48 -23.97
CA ALA A 298 -1.90 -0.44 -24.45
C ALA A 298 -2.41 0.97 -24.10
N LEU A 299 -3.70 1.23 -24.28
CA LEU A 299 -4.34 2.49 -23.87
C LEU A 299 -4.26 2.68 -22.35
N ALA A 300 -4.63 1.69 -21.55
CA ALA A 300 -4.57 1.77 -20.09
C ALA A 300 -3.13 2.09 -19.61
N LYS A 301 -2.13 1.42 -20.19
CA LYS A 301 -0.71 1.70 -19.94
C LYS A 301 -0.36 3.15 -20.28
N ALA A 302 -0.72 3.62 -21.47
CA ALA A 302 -0.44 4.98 -21.93
C ALA A 302 -1.08 6.03 -21.02
N GLY A 303 -2.33 5.80 -20.59
CA GLY A 303 -3.04 6.64 -19.64
C GLY A 303 -2.31 6.75 -18.31
N VAL A 304 -1.94 5.62 -17.69
CA VAL A 304 -1.22 5.60 -16.41
C VAL A 304 0.09 6.39 -16.52
N GLU A 305 0.91 6.11 -17.53
CA GLU A 305 2.20 6.79 -17.72
C GLU A 305 2.03 8.29 -17.98
N ARG A 306 0.99 8.67 -18.73
CA ARG A 306 0.72 10.07 -19.07
C ARG A 306 0.20 10.89 -17.89
N TYR A 307 -0.76 10.35 -17.14
CA TYR A 307 -1.51 11.10 -16.14
C TYR A 307 -0.84 11.10 -14.77
N TRP A 308 -0.02 10.10 -14.45
CA TRP A 308 0.73 10.04 -13.19
C TRP A 308 2.15 10.62 -13.28
N SER A 309 2.66 10.92 -14.49
CA SER A 309 3.95 11.59 -14.64
C SER A 309 3.86 13.10 -14.42
N ARG A 310 4.84 13.63 -13.69
CA ARG A 310 5.10 15.04 -13.43
C ARG A 310 6.56 15.36 -13.78
N ASP A 311 6.91 15.15 -15.05
CA ASP A 311 8.26 15.28 -15.60
C ASP A 311 8.45 16.56 -16.43
N GLY A 312 7.48 17.48 -16.40
CA GLY A 312 7.51 18.72 -17.17
C GLY A 312 7.34 18.55 -18.69
N SER A 313 7.19 17.32 -19.20
CA SER A 313 7.05 17.07 -20.65
C SER A 313 5.79 17.67 -21.27
N ARG A 314 4.81 18.04 -20.44
CA ARG A 314 3.49 18.58 -20.83
C ARG A 314 3.39 20.11 -20.67
N GLY A 315 4.53 20.79 -20.54
CA GLY A 315 4.60 22.26 -20.54
C GLY A 315 4.13 22.86 -19.22
N VAL A 316 2.97 23.51 -19.21
CA VAL A 316 2.44 24.27 -18.04
C VAL A 316 1.75 23.41 -16.99
N ILE A 317 1.70 22.09 -17.20
CA ILE A 317 1.13 21.10 -16.28
C ILE A 317 2.14 19.98 -16.00
N GLY A 318 1.93 19.26 -14.90
CA GLY A 318 2.82 18.19 -14.46
C GLY A 318 4.14 18.75 -13.93
N ALA A 319 4.07 19.84 -13.17
CA ALA A 319 5.25 20.45 -12.55
C ALA A 319 5.95 19.48 -11.58
N PRO A 320 7.29 19.51 -11.48
CA PRO A 320 8.09 18.67 -10.57
C PRO A 320 7.59 18.72 -9.12
N ILE A 321 7.78 17.61 -8.39
CA ILE A 321 7.41 17.55 -6.97
C ILE A 321 8.43 18.31 -6.10
N GLN A 322 7.94 18.97 -5.05
CA GLN A 322 8.77 19.69 -4.08
C GLN A 322 8.98 18.85 -2.81
N THR A 323 10.21 18.61 -2.39
CA THR A 323 10.51 17.87 -1.16
C THR A 323 11.55 18.61 -0.33
N GLU A 324 11.71 18.24 0.94
CA GLU A 324 12.81 18.75 1.77
C GLU A 324 14.19 18.37 1.21
N LYS A 325 14.26 17.32 0.38
CA LYS A 325 15.49 16.88 -0.31
C LYS A 325 15.72 17.60 -1.65
N GLY A 326 14.82 18.47 -2.08
CA GLY A 326 14.92 19.21 -3.33
C GLY A 326 13.73 18.99 -4.27
N VAL A 327 13.93 19.38 -5.53
CA VAL A 327 12.90 19.37 -6.58
C VAL A 327 13.15 18.20 -7.52
N PHE A 328 12.12 17.40 -7.78
CA PHE A 328 12.26 16.17 -8.56
C PHE A 328 11.25 16.06 -9.69
N GLN A 329 11.75 15.83 -10.90
CA GLN A 329 10.92 15.43 -12.04
C GLN A 329 10.53 13.96 -11.87
N VAL A 330 9.24 13.65 -11.92
CA VAL A 330 8.75 12.29 -11.69
C VAL A 330 8.20 11.70 -12.98
N LYS A 331 8.76 10.59 -13.42
CA LYS A 331 8.27 9.83 -14.57
C LYS A 331 7.75 8.47 -14.13
N VAL A 332 6.53 8.15 -14.53
CA VAL A 332 5.86 6.89 -14.21
C VAL A 332 5.93 5.95 -15.39
N PHE A 333 6.31 4.70 -15.12
CA PHE A 333 6.37 3.60 -16.06
C PHE A 333 5.42 2.49 -15.62
N ALA A 334 4.54 2.06 -16.51
CA ALA A 334 3.57 1.00 -16.23
C ALA A 334 4.04 -0.34 -16.81
N GLN A 335 4.30 -1.31 -15.92
CA GLN A 335 4.61 -2.69 -16.26
C GLN A 335 3.35 -3.55 -16.15
N VAL A 336 2.62 -3.69 -17.26
CA VAL A 336 1.34 -4.40 -17.28
C VAL A 336 1.52 -5.90 -17.07
N ASN A 337 0.78 -6.46 -16.11
CA ASN A 337 0.70 -7.89 -15.77
C ASN A 337 2.06 -8.51 -15.42
N LYS A 338 2.95 -7.73 -14.78
CA LYS A 338 4.19 -8.23 -14.20
C LYS A 338 4.00 -8.46 -12.71
N GLU A 339 4.50 -9.59 -12.20
CA GLU A 339 4.43 -9.90 -10.77
C GLU A 339 5.63 -9.29 -10.01
N PRO A 340 5.46 -8.95 -8.72
CA PRO A 340 4.16 -8.87 -8.02
C PRO A 340 3.29 -7.73 -8.59
N SER A 341 1.99 -7.94 -8.70
CA SER A 341 1.10 -6.99 -9.38
C SER A 341 0.08 -6.32 -8.46
N ALA A 342 -0.34 -5.12 -8.84
CA ALA A 342 -1.45 -4.43 -8.20
C ALA A 342 -2.75 -5.22 -8.37
N LYS A 343 -3.82 -4.82 -7.67
CA LYS A 343 -5.14 -5.46 -7.84
C LYS A 343 -5.63 -5.37 -9.29
N ASN A 344 -6.16 -6.47 -9.80
CA ASN A 344 -6.59 -6.61 -11.19
C ASN A 344 -7.85 -5.80 -11.55
N PHE A 345 -7.86 -5.24 -12.75
CA PHE A 345 -9.02 -4.64 -13.41
C PHE A 345 -9.37 -5.39 -14.71
N PRO A 346 -10.56 -6.01 -14.83
CA PRO A 346 -11.15 -6.39 -16.09
C PRO A 346 -11.37 -5.17 -16.99
N LEU A 347 -10.84 -5.22 -18.22
CA LEU A 347 -11.03 -4.19 -19.24
C LEU A 347 -12.14 -4.62 -20.19
N ILE A 348 -13.19 -3.82 -20.32
CA ILE A 348 -14.39 -4.16 -21.09
C ILE A 348 -14.51 -3.23 -22.29
N ALA A 349 -14.55 -3.79 -23.50
CA ALA A 349 -14.85 -3.01 -24.70
C ALA A 349 -16.37 -2.87 -24.87
N SER A 350 -16.93 -1.69 -24.63
CA SER A 350 -18.37 -1.45 -24.77
C SER A 350 -18.70 -0.80 -26.12
N ILE A 351 -19.45 -1.53 -26.95
CA ILE A 351 -20.03 -1.04 -28.20
C ILE A 351 -21.54 -0.77 -28.06
N SER A 352 -22.06 -0.79 -26.83
CA SER A 352 -23.42 -0.37 -26.49
C SER A 352 -23.54 1.16 -26.53
N ASP A 353 -24.70 1.67 -26.92
CA ASP A 353 -25.07 3.08 -26.74
C ASP A 353 -25.27 3.44 -25.26
N ASP A 354 -25.59 2.46 -24.41
CA ASP A 354 -25.58 2.59 -22.96
C ASP A 354 -24.18 2.80 -22.37
N PHE A 355 -24.06 3.78 -21.46
CA PHE A 355 -22.82 4.07 -20.76
C PHE A 355 -22.44 2.97 -19.76
N GLY A 356 -21.26 2.39 -19.91
CA GLY A 356 -20.65 1.48 -18.95
C GLY A 356 -19.89 2.24 -17.87
N ARG A 357 -20.30 2.13 -16.61
CA ARG A 357 -19.61 2.75 -15.47
C ARG A 357 -18.41 1.93 -15.01
N SER A 358 -17.21 2.52 -15.11
CA SER A 358 -15.98 2.02 -14.49
C SER A 358 -16.03 2.14 -12.97
N THR A 359 -15.29 1.28 -12.28
CA THR A 359 -15.21 1.31 -10.82
C THR A 359 -13.99 0.54 -10.31
N SER A 360 -13.47 0.98 -9.16
CA SER A 360 -12.36 0.39 -8.40
C SER A 360 -12.79 -0.05 -6.99
N PHE A 361 -14.10 -0.05 -6.72
CA PHE A 361 -14.64 -0.44 -5.41
C PHE A 361 -14.19 -1.85 -5.03
N ALA A 362 -13.94 -2.08 -3.74
CA ALA A 362 -13.18 -3.22 -3.21
C ALA A 362 -13.45 -4.58 -3.91
N MET A 363 -14.70 -4.92 -4.22
CA MET A 363 -15.09 -6.17 -4.91
C MET A 363 -15.56 -6.02 -6.37
N PHE A 364 -15.75 -4.81 -6.88
CA PHE A 364 -16.19 -4.56 -8.25
C PHE A 364 -15.14 -3.69 -8.93
N LYS A 365 -14.12 -4.32 -9.50
CA LYS A 365 -13.13 -3.64 -10.35
C LYS A 365 -13.49 -3.90 -11.80
N LYS A 366 -13.58 -2.86 -12.61
CA LYS A 366 -13.71 -2.94 -14.07
C LYS A 366 -13.55 -1.56 -14.70
N ILE A 367 -13.07 -1.53 -15.93
CA ILE A 367 -12.86 -0.30 -16.68
C ILE A 367 -13.49 -0.47 -18.05
N TYR A 368 -14.42 0.41 -18.41
CA TYR A 368 -15.12 0.38 -19.68
C TYR A 368 -14.50 1.32 -20.70
N HIS A 369 -14.21 0.80 -21.90
CA HIS A 369 -13.99 1.59 -23.09
C HIS A 369 -15.34 1.81 -23.79
N ASN A 370 -15.93 3.00 -23.61
CA ASN A 370 -17.31 3.31 -24.00
C ASN A 370 -17.47 3.78 -25.45
N GLN A 371 -16.97 3.00 -26.42
CA GLN A 371 -17.03 3.35 -27.84
C GLN A 371 -18.45 3.58 -28.37
N GLY A 372 -19.40 2.71 -27.99
CA GLY A 372 -20.77 2.82 -28.50
C GLY A 372 -21.49 4.08 -28.01
N TRP A 373 -21.32 4.46 -26.74
CA TRP A 373 -21.88 5.68 -26.16
C TRP A 373 -21.34 6.95 -26.85
N TRP A 374 -20.01 7.03 -27.05
CA TRP A 374 -19.40 8.15 -27.78
C TRP A 374 -19.87 8.21 -29.25
N ALA A 375 -20.00 7.05 -29.91
CA ALA A 375 -20.48 6.98 -31.28
C ALA A 375 -21.96 7.41 -31.40
N ALA A 376 -22.81 7.08 -30.42
CA ALA A 376 -24.21 7.52 -30.39
C ALA A 376 -24.33 9.05 -30.28
N ALA A 377 -23.34 9.70 -29.67
CA ALA A 377 -23.20 11.15 -29.62
C ALA A 377 -22.45 11.76 -30.83
N ASN A 378 -22.19 10.98 -31.89
CA ASN A 378 -21.46 11.37 -33.11
C ASN A 378 -19.99 11.76 -32.91
N TYR A 379 -19.32 11.23 -31.88
CA TYR A 379 -17.89 11.42 -31.68
C TYR A 379 -17.07 10.27 -32.29
N PRO A 380 -15.84 10.55 -32.78
CA PRO A 380 -14.95 9.50 -33.28
C PRO A 380 -14.41 8.63 -32.14
N VAL A 381 -13.95 7.42 -32.47
CA VAL A 381 -13.41 6.45 -31.49
C VAL A 381 -12.26 7.00 -30.64
N SER A 382 -11.52 8.00 -31.15
CA SER A 382 -10.45 8.66 -30.40
C SER A 382 -10.92 9.36 -29.12
N PHE A 383 -12.22 9.69 -29.01
CA PHE A 383 -12.80 10.18 -27.75
C PHE A 383 -12.92 9.04 -26.75
N ALA A 384 -13.43 7.88 -27.17
CA ALA A 384 -13.49 6.70 -26.30
C ALA A 384 -12.10 6.22 -25.88
N ASP A 385 -11.10 6.31 -26.78
CA ASP A 385 -9.71 5.98 -26.46
C ASP A 385 -9.14 6.90 -25.37
N GLN A 386 -9.26 8.23 -25.53
CA GLN A 386 -8.75 9.21 -24.54
C GLN A 386 -9.52 9.17 -23.21
N ASP A 387 -10.84 8.99 -23.26
CA ASP A 387 -11.69 8.81 -22.08
C ASP A 387 -11.26 7.57 -21.28
N PHE A 388 -10.98 6.47 -21.99
CA PHE A 388 -10.51 5.24 -21.39
C PHE A 388 -9.10 5.37 -20.82
N GLU A 389 -8.17 6.05 -21.50
CA GLU A 389 -6.83 6.34 -20.96
C GLU A 389 -6.92 7.12 -19.64
N HIS A 390 -7.75 8.17 -19.60
CA HIS A 390 -7.98 8.97 -18.40
C HIS A 390 -8.62 8.13 -17.29
N THR A 391 -9.68 7.38 -17.62
CA THR A 391 -10.40 6.54 -16.66
C THR A 391 -9.49 5.44 -16.11
N ALA A 392 -8.64 4.82 -16.93
CA ALA A 392 -7.71 3.80 -16.46
C ALA A 392 -6.69 4.35 -15.45
N ALA A 393 -6.17 5.55 -15.69
CA ALA A 393 -5.29 6.22 -14.75
C ALA A 393 -5.99 6.63 -13.45
N HIS A 394 -7.26 7.07 -13.54
CA HIS A 394 -8.10 7.42 -12.39
C HIS A 394 -8.42 6.20 -11.52
N GLU A 395 -8.83 5.09 -12.13
CA GLU A 395 -9.17 3.86 -11.39
C GLU A 395 -7.94 3.20 -10.74
N LEU A 396 -6.77 3.24 -11.40
CA LEU A 396 -5.51 2.89 -10.75
C LEU A 396 -5.21 3.83 -9.57
N GLY A 397 -5.51 5.12 -9.73
CA GLY A 397 -5.34 6.12 -8.69
C GLY A 397 -6.07 5.78 -7.40
N HIS A 398 -7.24 5.15 -7.49
CA HIS A 398 -7.90 4.66 -6.29
C HIS A 398 -7.12 3.55 -5.57
N LEU A 399 -6.39 2.67 -6.27
CA LEU A 399 -5.51 1.70 -5.59
C LEU A 399 -4.40 2.41 -4.83
N ILE A 400 -3.74 3.38 -5.49
CA ILE A 400 -2.65 4.18 -4.91
C ILE A 400 -3.14 4.93 -3.67
N LEU A 401 -4.23 5.67 -3.80
CA LEU A 401 -4.76 6.51 -2.73
C LEU A 401 -5.38 5.69 -1.60
N ASN A 402 -5.89 4.48 -1.85
CA ASN A 402 -6.36 3.60 -0.78
C ASN A 402 -5.19 3.02 0.03
N GLU A 403 -4.05 2.76 -0.62
CA GLU A 403 -2.85 2.21 0.05
C GLU A 403 -2.03 3.29 0.75
N TYR A 404 -1.97 4.50 0.19
CA TYR A 404 -1.28 5.65 0.82
C TYR A 404 -2.15 6.39 1.85
N GLY A 405 -3.47 6.43 1.64
CA GLY A 405 -4.39 7.34 2.32
C GLY A 405 -4.66 7.00 3.79
N ASP A 406 -5.82 7.44 4.28
CA ASP A 406 -6.24 7.37 5.69
C ASP A 406 -6.31 5.96 6.32
N GLY A 407 -5.98 4.89 5.58
CA GLY A 407 -6.04 3.50 6.05
C GLY A 407 -7.45 3.07 6.48
N GLY A 408 -8.48 3.86 6.15
CA GLY A 408 -9.84 3.62 6.57
C GLY A 408 -10.42 2.38 5.90
N VAL A 409 -11.31 1.67 6.61
CA VAL A 409 -12.12 0.59 6.02
C VAL A 409 -12.94 1.11 4.81
N ILE A 410 -13.26 2.41 4.83
CA ILE A 410 -13.75 3.21 3.72
C ILE A 410 -12.74 4.35 3.55
N PRO A 411 -11.83 4.30 2.56
CA PRO A 411 -10.81 5.32 2.40
C PRO A 411 -11.46 6.63 1.94
N GLU A 412 -11.68 7.58 2.85
CA GLU A 412 -12.40 8.81 2.56
C GLU A 412 -11.64 9.63 1.52
N TYR A 413 -10.32 9.70 1.64
CA TYR A 413 -9.47 10.47 0.73
C TYR A 413 -9.64 10.07 -0.74
N SER A 414 -9.63 8.77 -1.00
CA SER A 414 -9.76 8.20 -2.34
C SER A 414 -11.22 8.18 -2.80
N TRP A 415 -12.16 7.72 -1.96
CA TRP A 415 -13.53 7.45 -2.40
C TRP A 415 -14.42 8.68 -2.47
N SER A 416 -14.13 9.71 -1.68
CA SER A 416 -14.78 11.02 -1.83
C SER A 416 -14.17 11.85 -2.95
N HIS A 417 -13.18 11.34 -3.69
CA HIS A 417 -12.42 12.12 -4.68
C HIS A 417 -11.83 13.38 -4.03
N LYS A 418 -11.15 13.19 -2.90
CA LYS A 418 -10.54 14.29 -2.11
C LYS A 418 -11.58 15.32 -1.65
N SER A 419 -12.72 14.81 -1.18
CA SER A 419 -13.89 15.56 -0.70
C SER A 419 -14.63 16.36 -1.77
N THR A 420 -14.45 16.01 -3.06
CA THR A 420 -15.19 16.64 -4.18
C THR A 420 -16.44 15.86 -4.59
N SER A 421 -16.69 14.71 -3.99
CA SER A 421 -17.87 13.88 -4.23
C SER A 421 -18.33 13.15 -2.96
N THR A 422 -19.54 12.60 -3.01
CA THR A 422 -20.01 11.68 -1.97
C THR A 422 -19.24 10.36 -2.01
N ILE A 423 -18.85 9.84 -0.84
CA ILE A 423 -18.01 8.64 -0.69
C ILE A 423 -18.60 7.38 -1.37
N LEU A 424 -19.93 7.21 -1.33
CA LEU A 424 -20.59 5.98 -1.80
C LEU A 424 -21.24 6.12 -3.17
N THR A 425 -21.92 7.24 -3.44
CA THR A 425 -22.57 7.44 -4.74
C THR A 425 -21.63 8.06 -5.77
N GLN A 426 -20.48 8.60 -5.32
CA GLN A 426 -19.53 9.37 -6.12
C GLN A 426 -20.22 10.48 -6.90
N THR A 427 -21.25 11.06 -6.29
CA THR A 427 -21.96 12.21 -6.85
C THR A 427 -21.11 13.45 -6.57
N PRO A 428 -20.70 14.23 -7.58
CA PRO A 428 -19.94 15.44 -7.36
C PRO A 428 -20.67 16.38 -6.40
N LEU A 429 -19.96 16.92 -5.42
CA LEU A 429 -20.49 17.93 -4.50
C LEU A 429 -20.49 19.30 -5.18
N GLU A 430 -21.48 20.12 -4.86
CA GLU A 430 -21.58 21.50 -5.36
C GLU A 430 -20.30 22.31 -5.05
N ASN A 431 -20.05 23.35 -5.84
CA ASN A 431 -18.90 24.26 -5.71
C ASN A 431 -17.52 23.66 -6.00
N ASN A 432 -17.46 22.56 -6.75
CA ASN A 432 -16.21 21.96 -7.26
C ASN A 432 -16.16 22.01 -8.80
N PRO A 433 -16.20 23.20 -9.44
CA PRO A 433 -16.21 23.25 -10.89
C PRO A 433 -14.86 22.80 -11.48
N VAL A 434 -14.87 22.37 -12.74
CA VAL A 434 -13.65 22.18 -13.53
C VAL A 434 -12.88 23.52 -13.56
N PRO A 435 -11.59 23.54 -13.15
CA PRO A 435 -10.79 24.76 -13.18
C PRO A 435 -10.74 25.39 -14.58
N ALA A 436 -10.92 26.71 -14.66
CA ALA A 436 -10.90 27.45 -15.92
C ALA A 436 -9.51 27.53 -16.57
N SER A 437 -8.45 27.36 -15.76
CA SER A 437 -7.05 27.33 -16.21
C SER A 437 -6.22 26.46 -15.26
N GLY A 438 -5.00 26.12 -15.67
CA GLY A 438 -4.08 25.30 -14.88
C GLY A 438 -4.41 23.81 -14.91
N GLU A 439 -3.77 23.07 -14.00
CA GLU A 439 -3.95 21.62 -13.85
C GLU A 439 -5.38 21.26 -13.43
N ILE A 440 -5.87 20.15 -13.96
CA ILE A 440 -7.08 19.49 -13.46
C ILE A 440 -6.61 18.27 -12.69
N ASP A 441 -7.04 18.15 -11.44
CA ASP A 441 -6.71 17.00 -10.61
C ASP A 441 -7.38 15.74 -11.17
N LEU A 442 -6.56 14.77 -11.57
CA LEU A 442 -7.02 13.49 -12.11
C LEU A 442 -8.04 12.80 -11.18
N MET A 443 -7.90 12.96 -9.86
CA MET A 443 -8.70 12.26 -8.86
C MET A 443 -9.93 13.06 -8.39
N HIS A 444 -10.18 14.26 -8.92
CA HIS A 444 -11.36 15.07 -8.56
C HIS A 444 -12.58 14.75 -9.42
N TYR A 445 -13.74 14.82 -8.78
CA TYR A 445 -15.04 14.86 -9.45
C TYR A 445 -15.52 16.31 -9.48
N HIS A 446 -16.08 16.72 -10.62
CA HIS A 446 -16.46 18.11 -10.82
C HIS A 446 -17.98 18.31 -10.84
N SER A 447 -18.44 19.37 -10.20
CA SER A 447 -19.87 19.72 -10.09
C SER A 447 -20.48 20.10 -11.43
N ASN A 448 -19.66 20.57 -12.38
CA ASN A 448 -20.02 20.75 -13.77
C ASN A 448 -19.23 19.78 -14.65
N GLY A 449 -19.89 19.24 -15.68
CA GLY A 449 -19.17 18.49 -16.71
C GLY A 449 -18.20 19.41 -17.46
N PRO A 450 -17.11 18.88 -18.05
CA PRO A 450 -16.18 19.68 -18.83
C PRO A 450 -16.89 20.27 -20.06
N SER A 451 -16.66 21.55 -20.31
CA SER A 451 -17.17 22.24 -21.51
C SER A 451 -16.44 21.81 -22.79
N ASN A 452 -15.21 21.31 -22.66
CA ASN A 452 -14.40 20.78 -23.74
C ASN A 452 -13.62 19.57 -23.22
N MET A 453 -13.87 18.40 -23.81
CA MET A 453 -13.29 17.16 -23.34
C MET A 453 -11.80 17.02 -23.70
N GLN A 454 -11.37 17.56 -24.85
CA GLN A 454 -9.95 17.59 -25.24
C GLN A 454 -9.13 18.42 -24.26
N ASP A 455 -9.64 19.59 -23.89
CA ASP A 455 -9.00 20.46 -22.89
C ASP A 455 -8.94 19.76 -21.52
N TYR A 456 -10.04 19.10 -21.12
CA TYR A 456 -10.10 18.32 -19.88
C TYR A 456 -8.99 17.26 -19.84
N TRP A 457 -8.94 16.36 -20.82
CA TRP A 457 -7.90 15.33 -20.90
C TRP A 457 -6.49 15.90 -21.07
N ALA A 458 -6.35 17.05 -21.75
CA ALA A 458 -5.06 17.69 -21.93
C ALA A 458 -4.53 18.32 -20.64
N ARG A 459 -5.38 18.79 -19.73
CA ARG A 459 -5.01 19.43 -18.46
C ARG A 459 -5.07 18.50 -17.24
N SER A 460 -5.74 17.35 -17.35
CA SER A 460 -5.73 16.32 -16.30
C SER A 460 -4.33 15.79 -16.03
N VAL A 461 -3.99 15.71 -14.74
CA VAL A 461 -2.74 15.16 -14.20
C VAL A 461 -2.96 14.81 -12.71
N ALA A 462 -2.32 13.76 -12.22
CA ALA A 462 -2.32 13.43 -10.80
C ALA A 462 -1.70 14.59 -10.01
N ALA A 463 -2.31 14.98 -8.89
CA ALA A 463 -1.81 16.08 -8.09
C ALA A 463 -0.43 15.75 -7.52
N GLU A 464 0.37 16.78 -7.22
CA GLU A 464 1.69 16.62 -6.62
C GLU A 464 1.66 15.74 -5.35
N LYS A 465 0.65 15.93 -4.50
CA LYS A 465 0.46 15.12 -3.28
C LYS A 465 0.21 13.64 -3.59
N ASP A 466 -0.54 13.35 -4.64
CA ASP A 466 -0.89 11.97 -5.01
C ASP A 466 0.36 11.25 -5.56
N VAL A 467 1.17 11.95 -6.36
CA VAL A 467 2.45 11.42 -6.88
C VAL A 467 3.48 11.20 -5.77
N LYS A 468 3.52 12.08 -4.76
CA LYS A 468 4.30 11.83 -3.54
C LYS A 468 3.80 10.59 -2.81
N GLY A 469 2.49 10.41 -2.69
CA GLY A 469 1.89 9.20 -2.13
C GLY A 469 2.33 7.93 -2.87
N LEU A 470 2.36 7.97 -4.21
CA LEU A 470 2.88 6.85 -5.01
C LEU A 470 4.36 6.57 -4.72
N LEU A 471 5.20 7.59 -4.58
CA LEU A 471 6.61 7.43 -4.18
C LEU A 471 6.75 6.85 -2.77
N TRP A 472 5.88 7.25 -1.84
CA TRP A 472 5.86 6.72 -0.48
C TRP A 472 5.55 5.21 -0.44
N LEU A 473 4.73 4.70 -1.36
CA LEU A 473 4.44 3.26 -1.45
C LEU A 473 5.68 2.41 -1.80
N ALA A 474 6.75 3.01 -2.33
CA ALA A 474 7.99 2.32 -2.70
C ALA A 474 8.95 2.05 -1.51
N ARG A 475 8.50 2.27 -0.27
CA ARG A 475 9.30 2.06 0.95
C ARG A 475 9.85 0.66 1.05
N VAL A 476 11.07 0.56 1.56
CA VAL A 476 11.79 -0.71 1.75
C VAL A 476 11.99 -0.96 3.23
N LYS A 477 11.57 -2.14 3.69
CA LYS A 477 11.88 -2.66 5.02
C LYS A 477 13.16 -3.47 4.95
N PHE A 478 14.12 -3.12 5.79
CA PHE A 478 15.38 -3.81 5.94
C PHE A 478 15.27 -4.93 6.96
N ASN A 479 15.66 -6.15 6.58
CA ASN A 479 15.76 -7.29 7.48
C ASN A 479 17.11 -7.98 7.26
N ALA A 480 17.63 -8.65 8.28
CA ALA A 480 18.91 -9.35 8.22
C ALA A 480 18.86 -10.68 8.98
#